data_AF-L1LC80-F1
#
_entry.id   AF-L1LC80-F1
#
_cell.length_a   1.000
_cell.length_b   1.000
_cell.length_c   1.000
_cell.angle_alpha   90.00
_cell.angle_beta   90.00
_cell.angle_gamma   90.00
#
_symmetry.space_group_name_H-M   'P 1'
#
loop_
_entity.id
_entity.type
_entity.pdbx_description
1 polymer ?
#
loop_
_entity_poly.entity_id
_entity_poly.type
_entity_poly.pdbx_seq_one_letter_code
_entity_poly.pdbx_strand_id
1 'polypeptide(L)'
;MVSVIPAPVSCTNPGHTSSQITAYKHTISGSSKLTGIKFYLNGDQGQRRRITSRNLGLPIEGPVDVYAFYCTEDPILVYVNSTGGSSQTIGWYRKSKRSYDKNWTKIPTALNGITPTNITECRNWNKLVGVLEGLKCHKFNKCTYKSSLGRADDGVQEEVIDLGLSEPEAPDSPRAEAHGGQASSPASNTGGAIAGYVLTGVCVISGSLTGFAYWLYKRTNGDPWVRHGYSIECLKNVPY
;
A
#
# COMPACT_ATOMS: atom_id res chain seq x y z
N MET A 1 -6.16 16.69 -8.74
CA MET A 1 -6.74 16.58 -7.37
C MET A 1 -6.66 15.12 -6.96
N VAL A 2 -6.65 14.80 -5.66
CA VAL A 2 -6.75 13.40 -5.20
C VAL A 2 -8.10 13.24 -4.52
N SER A 3 -8.90 12.25 -4.93
CA SER A 3 -10.16 11.89 -4.28
C SER A 3 -10.18 10.40 -3.95
N VAL A 4 -10.93 10.04 -2.92
CA VAL A 4 -11.10 8.64 -2.49
C VAL A 4 -12.59 8.34 -2.40
N ILE A 5 -13.04 7.29 -3.07
CA ILE A 5 -14.44 6.88 -3.11
C ILE A 5 -14.53 5.37 -2.88
N PRO A 6 -15.40 4.88 -1.98
CA PRO A 6 -15.66 3.45 -1.86
C PRO A 6 -16.35 2.93 -3.14
N ALA A 7 -15.83 1.83 -3.69
CA ALA A 7 -16.30 1.18 -4.89
C ALA A 7 -16.65 -0.29 -4.55
N PRO A 8 -17.93 -0.63 -4.39
CA PRO A 8 -18.34 -2.02 -4.15
C PRO A 8 -18.03 -2.87 -5.38
N VAL A 9 -17.46 -4.06 -5.14
CA VAL A 9 -17.14 -5.05 -6.17
C VAL A 9 -17.81 -6.36 -5.75
N SER A 10 -18.65 -6.90 -6.61
CA SER A 10 -19.40 -8.15 -6.38
C SER A 10 -19.92 -8.71 -7.70
N CYS A 11 -20.25 -10.01 -7.71
CA CYS A 11 -20.97 -10.60 -8.83
C CYS A 11 -22.40 -10.05 -8.86
N THR A 12 -22.84 -9.58 -10.04
CA THR A 12 -24.18 -9.03 -10.27
C THR A 12 -25.06 -9.98 -11.10
N ASN A 13 -24.61 -11.20 -11.38
CA ASN A 13 -25.39 -12.16 -12.17
C ASN A 13 -26.68 -12.54 -11.42
N PRO A 14 -27.85 -12.48 -12.08
CA PRO A 14 -29.10 -12.85 -11.47
C PRO A 14 -29.10 -14.34 -11.09
N GLY A 15 -29.70 -14.67 -9.94
CA GLY A 15 -29.76 -16.05 -9.45
C GLY A 15 -28.47 -16.57 -8.80
N HIS A 16 -27.43 -15.75 -8.66
CA HIS A 16 -26.22 -16.13 -7.94
C HIS A 16 -26.17 -15.53 -6.52
N THR A 17 -25.49 -16.22 -5.60
CA THR A 17 -25.13 -15.68 -4.28
C THR A 17 -23.63 -15.45 -4.26
N SER A 18 -23.21 -14.23 -3.90
CA SER A 18 -21.80 -13.92 -3.67
C SER A 18 -21.66 -12.95 -2.50
N SER A 19 -20.50 -12.96 -1.85
CA SER A 19 -20.14 -11.85 -0.96
C SER A 19 -19.73 -10.62 -1.78
N GLN A 20 -19.62 -9.47 -1.12
CA GLN A 20 -19.12 -8.24 -1.72
C GLN A 20 -17.82 -7.81 -1.03
N ILE A 21 -16.89 -7.24 -1.79
CA ILE A 21 -15.72 -6.54 -1.26
C ILE A 21 -15.80 -5.07 -1.63
N THR A 22 -15.44 -4.17 -0.70
CA THR A 22 -15.33 -2.75 -1.00
C THR A 22 -13.87 -2.44 -1.37
N ALA A 23 -13.66 -1.99 -2.60
CA ALA A 23 -12.39 -1.37 -2.98
C ALA A 23 -12.42 0.12 -2.65
N TYR A 24 -11.29 0.71 -2.31
CA TYR A 24 -11.17 2.16 -2.17
C TYR A 24 -10.50 2.70 -3.42
N LYS A 25 -11.26 3.43 -4.23
CA LYS A 25 -10.79 4.03 -5.47
C LYS A 25 -10.17 5.39 -5.17
N HIS A 26 -8.85 5.48 -5.30
CA HIS A 26 -8.10 6.73 -5.26
C HIS A 26 -7.94 7.25 -6.70
N THR A 27 -8.49 8.42 -6.99
CA THR A 27 -8.39 9.05 -8.32
C THR A 27 -7.43 10.23 -8.25
N ILE A 28 -6.42 10.24 -9.11
CA ILE A 28 -5.52 11.37 -9.32
C ILE A 28 -5.86 12.01 -10.66
N SER A 29 -6.50 13.17 -10.61
CA SER A 29 -6.91 13.93 -11.80
C SER A 29 -5.89 14.96 -12.27
N GLY A 30 -5.88 15.22 -13.58
CA GLY A 30 -5.03 16.21 -14.26
C GLY A 30 -3.63 15.70 -14.61
N SER A 31 -2.72 16.62 -14.91
CA SER A 31 -1.31 16.36 -15.27
C SER A 31 -0.40 16.00 -14.08
N SER A 32 -0.99 15.41 -13.04
CA SER A 32 -0.29 15.14 -11.78
C SER A 32 0.32 13.76 -11.78
N LYS A 33 1.51 13.60 -11.21
CA LYS A 33 2.20 12.30 -11.19
C LYS A 33 1.94 11.55 -9.89
N LEU A 34 1.65 10.26 -9.99
CA LEU A 34 1.65 9.34 -8.84
C LEU A 34 3.11 8.95 -8.54
N THR A 35 3.65 9.48 -7.45
CA THR A 35 5.06 9.26 -7.05
C THR A 35 5.23 8.12 -6.04
N GLY A 36 4.16 7.74 -5.36
CA GLY A 36 4.18 6.67 -4.37
C GLY A 36 2.79 6.34 -3.86
N ILE A 37 2.62 5.06 -3.50
CA ILE A 37 1.45 4.58 -2.77
C ILE A 37 1.98 4.12 -1.41
N LYS A 38 1.40 4.65 -0.34
CA LYS A 38 1.79 4.35 1.05
C LYS A 38 0.59 3.85 1.82
N PHE A 39 0.82 3.08 2.88
CA PHE A 39 -0.22 2.68 3.81
C PHE A 39 0.29 2.64 5.26
N TYR A 40 -0.62 2.61 6.23
CA TYR A 40 -0.32 2.42 7.65
C TYR A 40 -0.70 1.01 8.09
N LEU A 41 0.26 0.27 8.63
CA LEU A 41 0.06 -1.12 9.05
C LEU A 41 -0.81 -1.17 10.32
N ASN A 42 -1.88 -1.97 10.33
CA ASN A 42 -2.86 -2.06 11.42
C ASN A 42 -3.42 -0.68 11.86
N GLY A 43 -3.53 0.25 10.90
CA GLY A 43 -3.94 1.63 11.19
C GLY A 43 -2.96 2.46 12.04
N ASP A 44 -1.77 1.94 12.38
CA ASP A 44 -0.78 2.63 13.20
C ASP A 44 -0.01 3.66 12.36
N GLN A 45 -0.18 4.94 12.71
CA GLN A 45 0.50 6.06 12.06
C GLN A 45 2.03 6.00 12.15
N GLY A 46 2.58 5.34 13.18
CA GLY A 46 4.01 5.09 13.33
C GLY A 46 4.54 4.02 12.37
N GLN A 47 3.67 3.20 11.79
CA GLN A 47 4.03 2.08 10.91
C GLN A 47 3.65 2.34 9.46
N ARG A 48 4.02 3.52 8.96
CA ARG A 48 3.87 3.84 7.54
C ARG A 48 4.77 2.93 6.70
N ARG A 49 4.20 2.35 5.65
CA ARG A 49 4.83 1.48 4.67
C ARG A 49 4.58 2.01 3.26
N ARG A 50 5.48 1.67 2.33
CA ARG A 50 5.35 2.04 0.92
C ARG A 50 5.10 0.78 0.11
N ILE A 51 4.13 0.83 -0.79
CA ILE A 51 3.95 -0.19 -1.81
C ILE A 51 5.07 0.00 -2.85
N THR A 52 6.06 -0.87 -2.81
CA THR A 52 7.19 -0.88 -3.76
C THR A 52 7.07 -2.09 -4.67
N SER A 53 7.21 -1.89 -5.97
CA SER A 53 7.31 -2.98 -6.95
C SER A 53 8.17 -2.53 -8.11
N ARG A 54 9.03 -3.42 -8.61
CA ARG A 54 9.84 -3.16 -9.81
C ARG A 54 8.96 -2.90 -11.05
N ASN A 55 7.78 -3.52 -11.09
CA ASN A 55 6.85 -3.44 -12.21
C ASN A 55 5.90 -2.23 -12.14
N LEU A 56 5.77 -1.57 -10.97
CA LEU A 56 4.85 -0.44 -10.82
C LEU A 56 5.38 0.82 -11.52
N GLY A 57 6.68 0.93 -11.77
CA GLY A 57 7.28 1.98 -12.60
C GLY A 57 6.92 3.41 -12.17
N LEU A 58 7.10 3.71 -10.87
CA LEU A 58 6.87 5.07 -10.35
C LEU A 58 8.01 6.01 -10.77
N PRO A 59 7.74 7.29 -11.08
CA PRO A 59 6.44 7.96 -11.05
C PRO A 59 5.55 7.64 -12.27
N ILE A 60 4.22 7.59 -12.07
CA ILE A 60 3.24 7.36 -13.15
C ILE A 60 2.55 8.67 -13.51
N GLU A 61 2.54 9.02 -14.79
CA GLU A 61 1.83 10.20 -15.31
C GLU A 61 0.30 10.05 -15.17
N GLY A 62 -0.35 11.13 -14.74
CA GLY A 62 -1.79 11.20 -14.57
C GLY A 62 -2.56 11.37 -15.89
N PRO A 63 -3.88 11.09 -15.88
CA PRO A 63 -4.67 10.68 -14.71
C PRO A 63 -4.53 9.18 -14.37
N VAL A 64 -4.57 8.88 -13.06
CA VAL A 64 -4.39 7.52 -12.50
C VAL A 64 -5.50 7.19 -11.51
N ASP A 65 -6.06 5.99 -11.64
CA ASP A 65 -6.93 5.37 -10.65
C ASP A 65 -6.19 4.22 -9.94
N VAL A 66 -6.21 4.22 -8.61
CA VAL A 66 -5.67 3.14 -7.77
C VAL A 66 -6.81 2.57 -6.95
N TYR A 67 -7.11 1.28 -7.11
CA TYR A 67 -8.11 0.57 -6.33
C TYR A 67 -7.42 -0.29 -5.29
N ALA A 68 -7.69 -0.02 -4.02
CA ALA A 68 -7.12 -0.78 -2.92
C ALA A 68 -8.15 -1.73 -2.29
N PHE A 69 -7.76 -2.99 -2.14
CA PHE A 69 -8.57 -4.04 -1.54
C PHE A 69 -7.93 -4.45 -0.21
N TYR A 70 -8.72 -4.37 0.85
CA TYR A 70 -8.28 -4.62 2.21
C TYR A 70 -8.76 -5.98 2.69
N CYS A 71 -7.92 -6.60 3.52
CA CYS A 71 -8.34 -7.68 4.39
C CYS A 71 -8.04 -7.25 5.81
N THR A 72 -9.06 -7.21 6.66
CA THR A 72 -9.02 -6.52 7.97
C THR A 72 -8.71 -5.03 7.77
N GLU A 73 -7.51 -4.58 8.14
CA GLU A 73 -7.09 -3.18 8.18
C GLU A 73 -5.98 -2.87 7.16
N ASP A 74 -5.37 -3.91 6.60
CA ASP A 74 -4.22 -3.78 5.71
C ASP A 74 -4.61 -4.06 4.25
N PRO A 75 -4.04 -3.31 3.30
CA PRO A 75 -4.25 -3.59 1.89
C PRO A 75 -3.50 -4.85 1.51
N ILE A 76 -4.17 -5.79 0.82
CA ILE A 76 -3.55 -7.04 0.37
C ILE A 76 -3.39 -7.09 -1.15
N LEU A 77 -4.19 -6.32 -1.86
CA LEU A 77 -4.29 -6.32 -3.31
C LEU A 77 -4.59 -4.89 -3.79
N VAL A 78 -3.92 -4.46 -4.85
CA VAL A 78 -4.09 -3.14 -5.46
C VAL A 78 -4.19 -3.30 -6.97
N TYR A 79 -5.13 -2.60 -7.60
CA TYR A 79 -5.19 -2.46 -9.06
C TYR A 79 -4.84 -1.03 -9.45
N VAL A 80 -3.88 -0.87 -10.35
CA VAL A 80 -3.47 0.45 -10.86
C VAL A 80 -3.89 0.56 -12.32
N ASN A 81 -4.62 1.63 -12.62
CA ASN A 81 -5.06 1.99 -13.96
C ASN A 81 -4.60 3.40 -14.30
N SER A 82 -3.81 3.56 -15.36
CA SER A 82 -3.40 4.88 -15.85
C SER A 82 -3.75 5.00 -17.32
N THR A 83 -4.20 6.17 -17.73
CA THR A 83 -4.46 6.48 -19.14
C THR A 83 -3.23 7.02 -19.86
N GLY A 84 -2.26 7.59 -19.12
CA GLY A 84 -1.01 8.15 -19.67
C GLY A 84 0.25 7.32 -19.39
N GLY A 85 0.13 6.21 -18.68
CA GLY A 85 1.25 5.33 -18.32
C GLY A 85 1.57 4.26 -19.36
N SER A 86 2.74 3.62 -19.23
CA SER A 86 3.03 2.41 -20.01
C SER A 86 2.11 1.26 -19.58
N SER A 87 1.74 0.39 -20.52
CA SER A 87 0.94 -0.81 -20.24
C SER A 87 1.59 -1.74 -19.19
N GLN A 88 2.90 -1.61 -19.00
CA GLN A 88 3.67 -2.36 -18.01
C GLN A 88 3.34 -1.98 -16.56
N THR A 89 2.91 -0.75 -16.28
CA THR A 89 2.58 -0.30 -14.90
C THR A 89 1.12 -0.57 -14.54
N ILE A 90 0.26 -0.80 -15.54
CA ILE A 90 -1.15 -1.10 -15.36
C ILE A 90 -1.32 -2.56 -14.92
N GLY A 91 -2.23 -2.79 -13.98
CA GLY A 91 -2.67 -4.13 -13.59
C GLY A 91 -2.73 -4.35 -12.07
N TRP A 92 -2.80 -5.63 -11.70
CA TRP A 92 -2.94 -6.09 -10.33
C TRP A 92 -1.58 -6.30 -9.66
N TYR A 93 -1.48 -5.85 -8.42
CA TYR A 93 -0.32 -6.01 -7.55
C TYR A 93 -0.79 -6.54 -6.20
N ARG A 94 -0.12 -7.58 -5.71
CA ARG A 94 -0.39 -8.16 -4.39
C ARG A 94 0.77 -7.94 -3.45
N LYS A 95 0.46 -7.92 -2.16
CA LYS A 95 1.49 -7.98 -1.12
C LYS A 95 2.34 -9.26 -1.27
N SER A 96 3.58 -9.20 -0.78
CA SER A 96 4.41 -10.39 -0.66
C SER A 96 3.80 -11.37 0.36
N LYS A 97 3.98 -12.67 0.13
CA LYS A 97 3.58 -13.71 1.09
C LYS A 97 4.42 -13.68 2.37
N ARG A 98 5.60 -13.03 2.34
CA ARG A 98 6.57 -13.02 3.46
C ARG A 98 6.30 -11.90 4.47
N SER A 99 6.17 -10.66 4.00
CA SER A 99 5.96 -9.48 4.84
C SER A 99 5.52 -8.28 4.00
N TYR A 100 4.95 -7.27 4.65
CA TYR A 100 4.66 -5.95 4.09
C TYR A 100 5.91 -5.11 3.80
N ASP A 101 7.06 -5.48 4.35
CA ASP A 101 8.34 -4.81 4.08
C ASP A 101 9.00 -5.27 2.77
N LYS A 102 8.45 -6.31 2.14
CA LYS A 102 8.94 -6.86 0.88
C LYS A 102 8.19 -6.28 -0.31
N ASN A 103 8.84 -6.31 -1.46
CA ASN A 103 8.26 -5.80 -2.70
C ASN A 103 6.95 -6.50 -3.04
N TRP A 104 5.99 -5.71 -3.49
CA TRP A 104 4.74 -6.17 -4.04
C TRP A 104 4.98 -6.81 -5.40
N THR A 105 4.26 -7.90 -5.65
CA THR A 105 4.41 -8.70 -6.88
C THR A 105 3.25 -8.40 -7.81
N LYS A 106 3.54 -8.14 -9.09
CA LYS A 106 2.51 -8.02 -10.13
C LYS A 106 1.87 -9.39 -10.36
N ILE A 107 0.57 -9.45 -10.64
CA ILE A 107 -0.16 -10.68 -10.98
C ILE A 107 -0.35 -10.70 -12.50
N PRO A 108 0.47 -11.46 -13.26
CA PRO A 108 0.42 -11.41 -14.72
C PRO A 108 -0.74 -12.20 -15.34
N THR A 109 -1.13 -13.33 -14.73
CA THR A 109 -1.99 -14.34 -15.39
C THR A 109 -3.38 -14.46 -14.74
N ALA A 110 -3.43 -14.65 -13.43
CA ALA A 110 -4.67 -15.00 -12.73
C ALA A 110 -5.82 -14.00 -12.90
N LEU A 111 -5.50 -12.70 -13.00
CA LEU A 111 -6.46 -11.61 -13.18
C LEU A 111 -6.29 -10.87 -14.51
N ASN A 112 -5.72 -11.54 -15.51
CA ASN A 112 -5.54 -10.93 -16.83
C ASN A 112 -6.90 -10.58 -17.47
N GLY A 113 -7.02 -9.36 -17.99
CA GLY A 113 -8.27 -8.84 -18.54
C GLY A 113 -9.37 -8.54 -17.51
N ILE A 114 -9.12 -8.79 -16.22
CA ILE A 114 -10.05 -8.49 -15.13
C ILE A 114 -9.67 -7.14 -14.53
N THR A 115 -10.65 -6.27 -14.30
CA THR A 115 -10.50 -4.96 -13.68
C THR A 115 -11.57 -4.80 -12.61
N PRO A 116 -11.38 -3.96 -11.58
CA PRO A 116 -12.37 -3.74 -10.53
C PRO A 116 -13.78 -3.39 -11.06
N THR A 117 -13.88 -2.80 -12.25
CA THR A 117 -15.15 -2.39 -12.87
C THR A 117 -15.82 -3.48 -13.72
N ASN A 118 -15.11 -4.55 -14.09
CA ASN A 118 -15.66 -5.66 -14.90
C ASN A 118 -15.83 -6.98 -14.13
N ILE A 119 -15.57 -6.97 -12.82
CA ILE A 119 -15.87 -8.11 -11.92
C ILE A 119 -17.37 -8.08 -11.59
N THR A 120 -18.20 -8.20 -12.62
CA THR A 120 -19.65 -8.35 -12.51
C THR A 120 -20.05 -9.81 -12.71
N GLU A 121 -19.24 -10.58 -13.43
CA GLU A 121 -19.49 -11.98 -13.71
C GLU A 121 -18.96 -12.92 -12.61
N CYS A 122 -19.71 -14.00 -12.37
CA CYS A 122 -19.39 -15.02 -11.37
C CYS A 122 -17.99 -15.63 -11.57
N ARG A 123 -17.57 -15.84 -12.82
CA ARG A 123 -16.25 -16.39 -13.15
C ARG A 123 -15.11 -15.45 -12.73
N ASN A 124 -15.24 -14.16 -13.04
CA ASN A 124 -14.24 -13.15 -12.67
C ASN A 124 -14.21 -12.93 -11.15
N TRP A 125 -15.38 -12.97 -10.51
CA TRP A 125 -15.49 -12.93 -9.06
C TRP A 125 -14.76 -14.09 -8.39
N ASN A 126 -14.96 -15.31 -8.88
CA ASN A 126 -14.29 -16.50 -8.32
C ASN A 126 -12.77 -16.46 -8.47
N LYS A 127 -12.26 -15.91 -9.59
CA LYS A 127 -10.83 -15.65 -9.77
C LYS A 127 -10.31 -14.64 -8.75
N LEU A 128 -11.02 -13.54 -8.53
CA LEU A 128 -10.65 -12.56 -7.50
C LEU A 128 -10.63 -13.23 -6.11
N VAL A 129 -11.69 -13.95 -5.73
CA VAL A 129 -11.79 -14.64 -4.44
C VAL A 129 -10.64 -15.62 -4.25
N GLY A 130 -10.32 -16.43 -5.26
CA GLY A 130 -9.19 -17.37 -5.16
C GLY A 130 -7.84 -16.68 -4.98
N VAL A 131 -7.64 -15.49 -5.57
CA VAL A 131 -6.44 -14.67 -5.29
C VAL A 131 -6.43 -14.16 -3.85
N LEU A 132 -7.57 -13.71 -3.33
CA LEU A 132 -7.70 -13.26 -1.94
C LEU A 132 -7.48 -14.41 -0.95
N GLU A 133 -8.02 -15.60 -1.23
CA GLU A 133 -7.81 -16.83 -0.45
C GLU A 133 -6.32 -17.20 -0.40
N GLY A 134 -5.61 -17.18 -1.53
CA GLY A 134 -4.17 -17.44 -1.58
C GLY A 134 -3.32 -16.38 -0.89
N LEU A 135 -3.89 -15.22 -0.57
CA LEU A 135 -3.33 -14.17 0.27
C LEU A 135 -3.75 -14.28 1.75
N LYS A 136 -4.36 -15.41 2.14
CA LYS A 136 -4.91 -15.71 3.47
C LYS A 136 -6.09 -14.81 3.88
N CYS A 137 -6.88 -14.36 2.90
CA CYS A 137 -8.09 -13.57 3.14
C CYS A 137 -9.35 -14.38 2.84
N HIS A 138 -9.86 -15.08 3.86
CA HIS A 138 -10.99 -16.03 3.73
C HIS A 138 -12.37 -15.40 4.04
N LYS A 139 -12.48 -14.07 3.97
CA LYS A 139 -13.72 -13.35 4.33
C LYS A 139 -14.78 -13.36 3.23
N PHE A 140 -14.40 -13.79 2.02
CA PHE A 140 -15.21 -13.70 0.82
C PHE A 140 -15.54 -15.08 0.31
N ASN A 141 -16.80 -15.28 -0.07
CA ASN A 141 -17.28 -16.54 -0.59
C ASN A 141 -17.26 -16.52 -2.12
N LYS A 142 -16.92 -17.67 -2.70
CA LYS A 142 -17.10 -17.92 -4.13
C LYS A 142 -18.57 -17.73 -4.50
N CYS A 143 -18.78 -17.21 -5.70
CA CYS A 143 -20.09 -17.07 -6.30
C CYS A 143 -20.64 -18.45 -6.64
N THR A 144 -21.83 -18.76 -6.11
CA THR A 144 -22.55 -20.00 -6.36
C THR A 144 -23.90 -19.71 -6.99
N TYR A 145 -24.35 -20.59 -7.89
CA TYR A 145 -25.70 -20.51 -8.43
C TYR A 145 -26.70 -20.95 -7.35
N LYS A 146 -27.79 -20.19 -7.16
CA LYS A 146 -28.91 -20.63 -6.34
C LYS A 146 -29.67 -21.69 -7.15
N SER A 147 -29.19 -22.94 -7.12
CA SER A 147 -29.97 -24.06 -7.65
C SER A 147 -31.28 -24.15 -6.86
N SER A 148 -32.36 -23.67 -7.47
CA SER A 148 -33.71 -24.03 -7.04
C SER A 148 -33.87 -25.52 -7.29
N LEU A 149 -33.71 -26.32 -6.22
CA LEU A 149 -34.05 -27.75 -6.17
C LEU A 149 -33.27 -28.69 -7.11
N GLY A 150 -32.22 -29.32 -6.56
CA GLY A 150 -32.13 -30.78 -6.63
C GLY A 150 -31.58 -31.46 -7.89
N ARG A 151 -30.70 -30.82 -8.66
CA ARG A 151 -29.82 -31.57 -9.57
C ARG A 151 -28.38 -31.51 -9.08
N ALA A 152 -27.93 -32.63 -8.54
CA ALA A 152 -26.53 -32.92 -8.35
C ALA A 152 -25.91 -32.98 -9.74
N ASP A 153 -25.14 -31.95 -10.11
CA ASP A 153 -24.34 -32.03 -11.32
C ASP A 153 -22.96 -31.41 -11.16
N ASP A 154 -22.06 -32.19 -11.76
CA ASP A 154 -20.69 -32.09 -12.18
C ASP A 154 -19.66 -31.20 -11.45
N GLY A 155 -18.58 -31.90 -11.10
CA GLY A 155 -17.39 -31.37 -10.44
C GLY A 155 -16.73 -30.25 -11.22
N VAL A 156 -16.82 -29.04 -10.67
CA VAL A 156 -15.96 -27.92 -11.06
C VAL A 156 -14.54 -28.28 -10.67
N GLN A 157 -13.69 -28.57 -11.67
CA GLN A 157 -12.26 -28.74 -11.47
C GLN A 157 -11.70 -27.48 -10.84
N GLU A 158 -11.08 -27.64 -9.67
CA GLU A 158 -10.41 -26.57 -8.94
C GLU A 158 -9.16 -26.17 -9.74
N GLU A 159 -9.29 -25.15 -10.59
CA GLU A 159 -8.16 -24.57 -11.30
C GLU A 159 -7.19 -24.00 -10.24
N VAL A 160 -6.04 -24.65 -10.07
CA VAL A 160 -4.99 -24.18 -9.18
C VAL A 160 -4.52 -22.82 -9.70
N ILE A 161 -4.93 -21.75 -9.03
CA ILE A 161 -4.54 -20.39 -9.39
C ILE A 161 -3.05 -20.26 -9.11
N ASP A 162 -2.24 -20.38 -10.15
CA ASP A 162 -0.84 -20.00 -10.09
C ASP A 162 -0.76 -18.49 -9.88
N LEU A 163 -0.52 -18.09 -8.63
CA LEU A 163 -0.36 -16.70 -8.23
C LEU A 163 0.94 -16.06 -8.75
N GLY A 164 1.57 -16.68 -9.73
CA GLY A 164 2.98 -16.54 -10.04
C GLY A 164 3.75 -16.88 -8.79
N LEU A 165 4.24 -18.12 -8.69
CA LEU A 165 5.46 -18.34 -7.95
C LEU A 165 6.46 -17.31 -8.49
N SER A 166 6.73 -16.30 -7.66
CA SER A 166 7.71 -15.27 -7.94
C SER A 166 8.94 -15.98 -8.48
N GLU A 167 9.33 -15.60 -9.70
CA GLU A 167 10.63 -15.92 -10.29
C GLU A 167 11.65 -16.03 -9.17
N PRO A 168 12.38 -17.16 -9.04
CA PRO A 168 13.17 -17.47 -7.85
C PRO A 168 14.04 -16.27 -7.53
N GLU A 169 13.67 -15.54 -6.47
CA GLU A 169 14.39 -14.33 -6.09
C GLU A 169 15.80 -14.79 -5.80
N ALA A 170 16.74 -14.31 -6.62
CA ALA A 170 18.14 -14.66 -6.50
C ALA A 170 18.54 -14.55 -5.02
N PRO A 171 19.24 -15.56 -4.47
CA PRO A 171 19.64 -15.54 -3.07
C PRO A 171 20.30 -14.21 -2.77
N ASP A 172 19.84 -13.54 -1.71
CA ASP A 172 20.41 -12.28 -1.22
C ASP A 172 21.93 -12.49 -1.12
N SER A 173 22.66 -11.99 -2.11
CA SER A 173 24.12 -12.07 -2.12
C SER A 173 24.57 -11.36 -0.85
N PRO A 174 25.33 -12.02 0.04
CA PRO A 174 25.78 -11.39 1.27
C PRO A 174 26.51 -10.11 0.89
N ARG A 175 25.90 -8.99 1.27
CA ARG A 175 26.47 -7.66 1.13
C ARG A 175 27.72 -7.67 1.98
N ALA A 176 28.90 -7.67 1.34
CA ALA A 176 30.16 -7.54 2.02
C ALA A 176 30.12 -6.25 2.87
N GLU A 177 30.04 -6.41 4.19
CA GLU A 177 30.25 -5.34 5.13
C GLU A 177 31.73 -4.96 5.07
N ALA A 178 32.04 -3.94 4.28
CA ALA A 178 33.31 -3.25 4.36
C ALA A 178 33.36 -2.50 5.70
N HIS A 179 33.87 -3.17 6.73
CA HIS A 179 34.36 -2.55 7.95
C HIS A 179 35.54 -1.63 7.60
N GLY A 180 35.23 -0.38 7.28
CA GLY A 180 36.21 0.67 7.02
C GLY A 180 36.22 1.72 8.13
N GLY A 181 37.32 1.81 8.86
CA GLY A 181 37.84 3.08 9.36
C GLY A 181 37.35 3.54 10.74
N GLN A 182 38.03 3.03 11.77
CA GLN A 182 38.13 3.66 13.08
C GLN A 182 38.89 4.99 12.93
N ALA A 183 38.18 6.11 12.89
CA ALA A 183 38.79 7.45 12.97
C ALA A 183 38.90 7.84 14.45
N SER A 184 40.11 7.68 14.99
CA SER A 184 40.58 8.24 16.25
C SER A 184 40.57 9.78 16.17
N SER A 185 39.78 10.44 17.01
CA SER A 185 39.96 11.87 17.32
C SER A 185 40.93 12.03 18.51
N PRO A 186 41.90 12.95 18.44
CA PRO A 186 42.86 13.15 19.51
C PRO A 186 42.26 13.95 20.67
N ALA A 187 42.65 13.54 21.88
CA ALA A 187 42.50 14.33 23.09
C ALA A 187 43.26 15.66 22.96
N SER A 188 42.59 16.76 23.31
CA SER A 188 43.21 18.06 23.52
C SER A 188 42.81 18.55 24.91
N ASN A 189 43.68 18.28 25.88
CA ASN A 189 43.68 18.95 27.17
C ASN A 189 44.12 20.40 26.96
N THR A 190 43.29 21.36 27.36
CA THR A 190 43.77 22.71 27.68
C THR A 190 42.95 23.23 28.85
N GLY A 191 43.62 23.25 30.01
CA GLY A 191 43.12 23.88 31.22
C GLY A 191 43.05 25.39 31.04
N GLY A 192 41.93 25.97 31.44
CA GLY A 192 41.74 27.39 31.63
C GLY A 192 40.86 27.57 32.85
N ALA A 193 41.47 27.96 33.97
CA ALA A 193 40.74 28.39 35.16
C ALA A 193 39.98 29.67 34.80
N ILE A 194 38.65 29.60 34.82
CA ILE A 194 37.79 30.79 34.76
C ILE A 194 37.13 30.94 36.12
N ALA A 195 37.59 31.99 36.80
CA ALA A 195 37.06 32.51 38.05
C ALA A 195 35.56 32.78 37.92
N GLY A 196 34.85 32.48 39.00
CA GLY A 196 33.40 32.47 39.05
C GLY A 196 32.75 33.82 38.76
N TYR A 197 31.62 33.74 38.05
CA TYR A 197 30.51 34.67 38.21
C TYR A 197 29.23 33.84 38.32
N VAL A 198 28.65 33.83 39.52
CA VAL A 198 27.26 33.45 39.75
C VAL A 198 26.42 34.60 39.20
N LEU A 199 25.90 34.44 38.00
CA LEU A 199 24.84 35.28 37.45
C LEU A 199 23.53 34.52 37.56
N THR A 200 22.82 34.78 38.65
CA THR A 200 21.40 34.50 38.81
C THR A 200 20.60 35.27 37.76
N GLY A 201 19.88 34.55 36.91
CA GLY A 201 18.74 35.08 36.16
C GLY A 201 19.04 35.59 34.76
N VAL A 202 18.92 34.71 33.77
CA VAL A 202 18.00 34.88 32.61
C VAL A 202 17.67 33.46 32.15
N CYS A 203 16.43 33.02 32.34
CA CYS A 203 15.94 31.80 31.71
C CYS A 203 15.98 32.02 30.20
N VAL A 204 16.91 31.37 29.51
CA VAL A 204 17.00 31.32 28.06
C VAL A 204 15.83 30.49 27.54
N ILE A 205 14.63 31.08 27.52
CA ILE A 205 13.42 30.53 26.91
C ILE A 205 13.15 31.32 25.61
N SER A 206 14.15 31.45 24.74
CA SER A 206 14.00 32.13 23.46
C SER A 206 14.20 31.14 22.30
N GLY A 207 13.25 30.21 22.17
CA GLY A 207 13.20 29.29 21.02
C GLY A 207 12.16 28.17 21.13
N SER A 208 11.61 27.91 22.33
CA SER A 208 10.70 26.78 22.55
C SER A 208 9.23 27.06 22.18
N LEU A 209 8.75 28.31 22.18
CA LEU A 209 7.32 28.57 21.93
C LEU A 209 6.91 28.41 20.45
N THR A 210 7.73 28.84 19.50
CA THR A 210 7.47 28.62 18.07
C THR A 210 7.64 27.14 17.70
N GLY A 211 8.64 26.46 18.28
CA GLY A 211 8.82 25.02 18.10
C GLY A 211 7.66 24.21 18.67
N PHE A 212 7.16 24.55 19.86
CA PHE A 212 6.04 23.86 20.49
C PHE A 212 4.71 24.17 19.80
N ALA A 213 4.48 25.40 19.33
CA ALA A 213 3.32 25.75 18.51
C ALA A 213 3.33 25.01 17.16
N TYR A 214 4.49 24.90 16.50
CA TYR A 214 4.63 24.14 15.25
C TYR A 214 4.47 22.62 15.46
N TRP A 215 4.98 22.09 16.58
CA TRP A 215 4.78 20.69 16.98
C TRP A 215 3.30 20.40 17.31
N LEU A 216 2.62 21.29 18.05
CA LEU A 216 1.19 21.18 18.34
C LEU A 216 0.36 21.30 17.06
N TYR A 217 0.72 22.23 16.17
CA TYR A 217 0.07 22.43 14.87
C TYR A 217 0.18 21.17 13.99
N LYS A 218 1.34 20.51 13.93
CA LYS A 218 1.49 19.21 13.25
C LYS A 218 0.69 18.08 13.92
N ARG A 219 0.50 18.13 15.25
CA ARG A 219 -0.26 17.13 16.00
C ARG A 219 -1.77 17.30 15.88
N THR A 220 -2.26 18.54 15.78
CA THR A 220 -3.71 18.85 15.71
C THR A 220 -4.23 18.93 14.28
N ASN A 221 -3.42 19.37 13.32
CA ASN A 221 -3.75 19.38 11.90
C ASN A 221 -3.18 18.15 11.19
N GLY A 222 -3.32 16.98 11.84
CA GLY A 222 -2.97 15.68 11.27
C GLY A 222 -3.32 15.66 9.79
N ASP A 223 -2.30 15.31 8.99
CA ASP A 223 -2.29 15.38 7.53
C ASP A 223 -3.70 15.08 6.99
N PRO A 224 -4.39 16.03 6.33
CA PRO A 224 -5.84 15.94 6.08
C PRO A 224 -6.25 14.69 5.28
N TRP A 225 -5.26 13.97 4.72
CA TRP A 225 -5.39 12.69 4.04
C TRP A 225 -5.70 11.50 4.98
N VAL A 226 -5.57 11.65 6.31
CA VAL A 226 -5.77 10.57 7.31
C VAL A 226 -7.00 10.79 8.19
N ARG A 227 -8.11 11.30 7.62
CA ARG A 227 -9.33 11.57 8.42
C ARG A 227 -10.41 10.49 8.36
N HIS A 228 -10.23 9.44 7.57
CA HIS A 228 -11.25 8.40 7.44
C HIS A 228 -10.59 7.03 7.35
N GLY A 229 -10.31 6.40 8.50
CA GLY A 229 -10.21 4.93 8.74
C GLY A 229 -9.49 4.03 7.73
N TYR A 230 -8.82 4.56 6.71
CA TYR A 230 -8.31 3.86 5.56
C TYR A 230 -6.87 4.28 5.37
N SER A 231 -6.01 3.29 5.32
CA SER A 231 -4.60 3.51 5.57
C SER A 231 -3.84 3.95 4.33
N ILE A 232 -4.41 3.88 3.11
CA ILE A 232 -3.68 4.22 1.88
C ILE A 232 -3.65 5.72 1.55
N GLU A 233 -2.44 6.20 1.27
CA GLU A 233 -2.13 7.54 0.78
C GLU A 233 -1.45 7.46 -0.59
N CYS A 234 -1.96 8.25 -1.55
CA CYS A 234 -1.32 8.41 -2.86
C CYS A 234 -0.59 9.76 -2.91
N LEU A 235 0.73 9.73 -3.07
CA LEU A 235 1.57 10.92 -3.09
C LEU A 235 1.63 11.54 -4.49
N LYS A 236 1.36 12.85 -4.55
CA LYS A 236 1.42 13.67 -5.75
C LYS A 236 2.59 14.66 -5.69
N ASN A 237 3.33 14.79 -6.80
CA ASN A 237 4.30 15.87 -7.07
C ASN A 237 5.26 16.18 -5.90
N VAL A 238 5.96 15.18 -5.37
CA VAL A 238 7.05 15.42 -4.42
C VAL A 238 8.27 15.91 -5.23
N PRO A 239 8.76 17.14 -5.02
CA PRO A 239 10.04 17.55 -5.61
C PRO A 239 11.13 16.64 -5.06
N TYR A 240 11.87 16.00 -5.96
CA TYR A 240 13.01 15.15 -5.62
C TYR A 240 14.19 15.98 -5.14
#